data_AF-A0A1E4G4U6-F1
#
_entry.id   AF-A0A1E4G4U6-F1
#
_cell.length_a   1.000
_cell.length_b   1.000
_cell.length_c   1.000
_cell.angle_alpha   90.00
_cell.angle_beta   90.00
_cell.angle_gamma   90.00
#
_symmetry.space_group_name_H-M   'P 1'
#
loop_
_entity.id
_entity.type
_entity.pdbx_description
1 polymer ?
#
loop_
_entity_poly.entity_id
_entity_poly.type
_entity_poly.pdbx_seq_one_letter_code
_entity_poly.pdbx_strand_id
1 'polypeptide(L)'
;MKILQSPSWQFAPRRWAAPADEQRRLDDKEHNLEQLRSEHPLVSRAVEVMQMGSWIAASQAQGSPWTEASAGFSGLTSVASAAWGINKLANGQSTLDRVEGLGHLALSAAYGADAVGLMRPGQAWVQQVSNPTSAVAAGCEILLGGADLVRGLREDNQARVWTGAAGILSGAALATSLVAPGATGFAQAVAIMSMAARQSVLGAR
;
A
#
# COMPACT_ATOMS: atom_id res chain seq x y z
N MET A 1 -27.62 49.43 -51.84
CA MET A 1 -27.99 49.07 -50.44
C MET A 1 -29.08 48.01 -50.54
N LYS A 2 -28.98 46.78 -50.03
CA LYS A 2 -28.34 46.31 -48.80
C LYS A 2 -27.36 45.16 -49.08
N ILE A 3 -26.23 45.22 -48.40
CA ILE A 3 -25.21 44.17 -48.28
C ILE A 3 -25.87 43.00 -47.53
N LEU A 4 -25.86 41.79 -48.12
CA LEU A 4 -26.14 40.56 -47.38
C LEU A 4 -24.96 40.32 -46.44
N GLN A 5 -25.04 40.87 -45.24
CA GLN A 5 -24.14 40.51 -44.16
C GLN A 5 -24.48 39.09 -43.72
N SER A 6 -23.68 38.12 -44.15
CA SER A 6 -23.59 36.84 -43.46
C SER A 6 -22.98 37.08 -42.08
N PRO A 7 -23.69 36.81 -40.96
CA PRO A 7 -23.06 36.79 -39.65
C PRO A 7 -22.33 35.45 -39.54
N SER A 8 -21.03 35.52 -39.74
CA SER A 8 -20.02 34.53 -39.36
C SER A 8 -20.00 34.36 -37.84
N TRP A 9 -20.91 33.58 -37.26
CA TRP A 9 -20.85 33.29 -35.82
C TRP A 9 -21.17 31.82 -35.51
N GLN A 10 -20.12 31.17 -35.02
CA GLN A 10 -20.11 30.00 -34.14
C GLN A 10 -20.23 28.62 -34.81
N PHE A 11 -19.15 28.21 -35.47
CA PHE A 11 -18.58 26.90 -35.17
C PHE A 11 -18.19 26.88 -33.68
N ALA A 12 -19.14 26.60 -32.80
CA ALA A 12 -18.82 26.17 -31.44
C ALA A 12 -18.42 24.69 -31.54
N PRO A 13 -17.16 24.32 -31.26
CA PRO A 13 -16.80 22.90 -31.21
C PRO A 13 -17.61 22.26 -30.09
N ARG A 14 -18.45 21.29 -30.45
CA ARG A 14 -19.34 20.49 -29.59
C ARG A 14 -18.61 19.64 -28.52
N ARG A 15 -17.38 20.00 -28.12
CA ARG A 15 -16.43 19.10 -27.44
C ARG A 15 -15.89 19.61 -26.10
N TRP A 16 -16.48 20.64 -25.50
CA TRP A 16 -15.90 21.26 -24.29
C TRP A 16 -16.78 21.14 -23.03
N ALA A 17 -18.01 20.66 -23.17
CA ALA A 17 -18.79 20.19 -22.04
C ALA A 17 -18.78 18.67 -22.10
N ALA A 18 -18.10 18.02 -21.14
CA ALA A 18 -18.38 16.63 -20.86
C ALA A 18 -19.91 16.51 -20.68
N PRO A 19 -20.61 15.58 -21.35
CA PRO A 19 -22.03 15.36 -21.10
C PRO A 19 -22.24 15.23 -19.59
N ALA A 20 -23.37 15.73 -19.07
CA ALA A 20 -23.63 15.77 -17.62
C ALA A 20 -23.40 14.40 -16.93
N ASP A 21 -23.58 13.31 -17.67
CA ASP A 21 -23.30 11.94 -17.24
C ASP A 21 -21.81 11.61 -17.09
N GLU A 22 -20.94 12.20 -17.92
CA GLU A 22 -19.48 12.05 -17.83
C GLU A 22 -18.93 12.90 -16.67
N GLN A 23 -19.44 14.12 -16.48
CA GLN A 23 -19.08 14.93 -15.31
C GLN A 23 -19.49 14.24 -14.00
N ARG A 24 -20.72 13.70 -13.94
CA ARG A 24 -21.21 12.95 -12.78
C ARG A 24 -20.36 11.70 -12.49
N ARG A 25 -19.96 10.96 -13.53
CA ARG A 25 -19.05 9.81 -13.39
C ARG A 25 -17.66 10.21 -12.88
N LEU A 26 -17.17 11.39 -13.25
CA LEU A 26 -15.90 11.91 -12.75
C LEU A 26 -16.00 12.33 -11.29
N ASP A 27 -17.07 13.01 -10.91
CA ASP A 27 -17.35 13.42 -9.52
C ASP A 27 -17.50 12.18 -8.61
N ASP A 28 -18.25 11.16 -9.06
CA ASP A 28 -18.41 9.90 -8.33
C ASP A 28 -17.07 9.16 -8.18
N LYS A 29 -16.23 9.17 -9.22
CA LYS A 29 -14.88 8.57 -9.17
C LYS A 29 -13.98 9.32 -8.19
N GLU A 30 -14.01 10.64 -8.21
CA GLU A 30 -13.20 11.47 -7.31
C GLU A 30 -13.63 11.22 -5.87
N HIS A 31 -14.93 11.26 -5.58
CA HIS A 31 -15.48 10.94 -4.26
C HIS A 31 -15.07 9.54 -3.77
N ASN A 32 -15.18 8.52 -4.62
CA ASN A 32 -14.77 7.15 -4.32
C ASN A 32 -13.27 7.04 -4.00
N LEU A 33 -12.42 7.80 -4.71
CA LEU A 33 -10.99 7.88 -4.43
C LEU A 33 -10.68 8.65 -3.15
N GLU A 34 -11.43 9.72 -2.84
CA GLU A 34 -11.29 10.44 -1.57
C GLU A 34 -11.61 9.54 -0.38
N GLN A 35 -12.70 8.79 -0.48
CA GLN A 35 -13.09 7.82 0.53
C GLN A 35 -12.03 6.72 0.66
N LEU A 36 -11.54 6.16 -0.44
CA LEU A 36 -10.50 5.13 -0.39
C LEU A 36 -9.20 5.65 0.24
N ARG A 37 -8.82 6.91 -0.03
CA ARG A 37 -7.64 7.54 0.59
C ARG A 37 -7.82 7.81 2.09
N SER A 38 -9.03 8.10 2.56
CA SER A 38 -9.27 8.27 4.00
C SER A 38 -9.22 6.94 4.75
N GLU A 39 -9.60 5.85 4.08
CA GLU A 39 -9.47 4.48 4.57
C GLU A 39 -8.01 3.98 4.54
N HIS A 40 -7.17 4.49 3.63
CA HIS A 40 -5.71 4.25 3.59
C HIS A 40 -4.90 5.53 3.86
N PRO A 41 -4.82 5.99 5.12
CA PRO A 41 -4.22 7.28 5.46
C PRO A 41 -2.70 7.29 5.22
N LEU A 42 -2.15 8.50 5.09
CA LEU A 42 -0.75 8.75 4.73
C LEU A 42 0.26 7.97 5.59
N VAL A 43 0.00 7.80 6.89
CA VAL A 43 0.90 7.08 7.79
C VAL A 43 1.01 5.59 7.41
N SER A 44 -0.12 4.92 7.16
CA SER A 44 -0.15 3.53 6.70
C SER A 44 0.57 3.39 5.36
N ARG A 45 0.32 4.32 4.43
CA ARG A 45 0.99 4.35 3.12
C ARG A 45 2.50 4.60 3.22
N ALA A 46 2.93 5.47 4.14
CA ALA A 46 4.34 5.75 4.37
C ALA A 46 5.08 4.52 4.93
N VAL A 47 4.42 3.73 5.79
CA VAL A 47 4.96 2.45 6.27
C VAL A 47 5.25 1.51 5.10
N GLU A 48 4.33 1.37 4.15
CA GLU A 48 4.55 0.52 2.95
C GLU A 48 5.76 1.00 2.14
N VAL A 49 5.93 2.31 1.97
CA VAL A 49 7.08 2.88 1.25
C VAL A 49 8.40 2.62 1.97
N MET A 50 8.43 2.75 3.29
CA MET A 50 9.64 2.44 4.09
C MET A 50 9.97 0.95 4.03
N GLN A 51 8.95 0.09 4.08
CA GLN A 51 9.09 -1.35 3.90
C GLN A 51 9.69 -1.67 2.51
N MET A 52 9.15 -1.12 1.42
CA MET A 52 9.73 -1.30 0.09
C MET A 52 11.18 -0.82 0.04
N GLY A 53 11.48 0.34 0.64
CA GLY A 53 12.82 0.91 0.71
C GLY A 53 13.82 0.00 1.43
N SER A 54 13.39 -0.66 2.52
CA SER A 54 14.22 -1.62 3.24
C SER A 54 14.62 -2.82 2.38
N TRP A 55 13.68 -3.40 1.62
CA TRP A 55 13.96 -4.54 0.75
C TRP A 55 14.82 -4.17 -0.44
N ILE A 56 14.57 -3.01 -1.04
CA ILE A 56 15.40 -2.50 -2.14
C ILE A 56 16.83 -2.30 -1.61
N ALA A 57 17.01 -1.65 -0.46
CA ALA A 57 18.34 -1.48 0.14
C ALA A 57 19.01 -2.82 0.46
N ALA A 58 18.29 -3.78 1.05
CA ALA A 58 18.79 -5.12 1.34
C ALA A 58 19.26 -5.87 0.08
N SER A 59 18.54 -5.74 -1.03
CA SER A 59 18.91 -6.38 -2.32
C SER A 59 20.22 -5.84 -2.91
N GLN A 60 20.63 -4.62 -2.53
CA GLN A 60 21.84 -3.95 -2.99
C GLN A 60 23.02 -4.09 -2.00
N ALA A 61 22.83 -4.79 -0.88
CA ALA A 61 23.72 -4.75 0.28
C ALA A 61 24.95 -5.67 0.26
N GLN A 62 25.37 -6.23 -0.88
CA GLN A 62 26.64 -6.97 -0.93
C GLN A 62 27.85 -6.03 -0.72
N GLY A 63 28.29 -5.91 0.55
CA GLY A 63 29.52 -5.22 0.96
C GLY A 63 29.47 -3.69 0.98
N SER A 64 28.29 -3.08 1.13
CA SER A 64 28.04 -1.66 0.81
C SER A 64 27.29 -0.92 1.93
N PRO A 65 27.34 0.44 2.03
CA PRO A 65 26.54 1.27 2.95
C PRO A 65 25.01 0.98 2.97
N TRP A 66 24.51 0.22 2.00
CA TRP A 66 23.12 -0.20 1.93
C TRP A 66 22.67 -1.11 3.09
N THR A 67 23.58 -1.78 3.80
CA THR A 67 23.21 -2.53 5.02
C THR A 67 22.70 -1.58 6.11
N GLU A 68 23.40 -0.47 6.34
CA GLU A 68 22.99 0.55 7.30
C GLU A 68 21.71 1.26 6.85
N ALA A 69 21.58 1.55 5.55
CA ALA A 69 20.36 2.12 4.99
C ALA A 69 19.16 1.17 5.18
N SER A 70 19.33 -0.13 4.88
CA SER A 70 18.32 -1.16 5.10
C SER A 70 17.92 -1.27 6.57
N ALA A 71 18.90 -1.22 7.47
CA ALA A 71 18.65 -1.23 8.91
C ALA A 71 17.89 0.03 9.35
N GLY A 72 18.25 1.20 8.81
CA GLY A 72 17.56 2.46 9.04
C GLY A 72 16.10 2.43 8.58
N PHE A 73 15.84 2.01 7.34
CA PHE A 73 14.48 1.84 6.83
C PHE A 73 13.67 0.82 7.63
N SER A 74 14.29 -0.28 8.05
CA SER A 74 13.64 -1.28 8.90
C SER A 74 13.30 -0.70 10.28
N GLY A 75 14.21 0.05 10.90
CA GLY A 75 13.95 0.74 12.16
C GLY A 75 12.83 1.77 12.06
N LEU A 76 12.80 2.57 10.98
CA LEU A 76 11.73 3.54 10.72
C LEU A 76 10.38 2.85 10.48
N THR A 77 10.36 1.80 9.66
CA THR A 77 9.17 0.96 9.41
C THR A 77 8.64 0.42 10.73
N SER A 78 9.53 -0.06 11.61
CA SER A 78 9.17 -0.57 12.92
C SER A 78 8.44 0.45 13.78
N VAL A 79 9.01 1.65 13.93
CA VAL A 79 8.45 2.71 14.77
C VAL A 79 7.14 3.24 14.20
N ALA A 80 7.10 3.51 12.89
CA ALA A 80 5.90 4.01 12.22
C ALA A 80 4.76 2.99 12.30
N SER A 81 5.06 1.70 12.13
CA SER A 81 4.07 0.63 12.26
C SER A 81 3.60 0.48 13.71
N ALA A 82 4.47 0.59 14.70
CA ALA A 82 4.04 0.58 16.11
C ALA A 82 3.06 1.72 16.41
N ALA A 83 3.42 2.94 16.02
CA ALA A 83 2.59 4.13 16.26
C ALA A 83 1.23 3.99 15.58
N TRP A 84 1.19 3.55 14.32
CA TRP A 84 -0.05 3.35 13.60
C TRP A 84 -0.88 2.19 14.16
N GLY A 85 -0.24 1.07 14.48
CA GLY A 85 -0.88 -0.11 15.07
C GLY A 85 -1.55 0.19 16.40
N ILE A 86 -0.85 0.90 17.30
CA ILE A 86 -1.40 1.37 18.58
C ILE A 86 -2.58 2.31 18.34
N ASN A 87 -2.46 3.27 17.41
CA ASN A 87 -3.55 4.18 17.08
C ASN A 87 -4.79 3.43 16.61
N LYS A 88 -4.64 2.45 15.73
CA LYS A 88 -5.74 1.61 15.23
C LYS A 88 -6.39 0.75 16.32
N LEU A 89 -5.60 0.22 17.27
CA LEU A 89 -6.14 -0.52 18.40
C LEU A 89 -6.83 0.36 19.45
N ALA A 90 -6.33 1.57 19.67
CA ALA A 90 -6.88 2.50 20.65
C ALA A 90 -8.13 3.23 20.14
N ASN A 91 -8.14 3.63 18.86
CA ASN A 91 -9.15 4.51 18.28
C ASN A 91 -10.01 3.84 17.20
N GLY A 92 -9.67 2.62 16.77
CA GLY A 92 -10.41 1.87 15.76
C GLY A 92 -11.77 1.40 16.26
N GLN A 93 -12.78 1.51 15.41
CA GLN A 93 -14.16 1.17 15.76
C GLN A 93 -14.60 -0.17 15.16
N SER A 94 -13.92 -0.63 14.11
CA SER A 94 -14.27 -1.87 13.40
C SER A 94 -13.33 -3.03 13.72
N THR A 95 -13.77 -4.25 13.43
CA THR A 95 -12.89 -5.44 13.49
C THR A 95 -11.74 -5.32 12.49
N LEU A 96 -11.95 -4.70 11.33
CA LEU A 96 -10.90 -4.47 10.34
C LEU A 96 -9.85 -3.49 10.86
N ASP A 97 -10.23 -2.45 11.61
CA ASP A 97 -9.26 -1.56 12.26
C ASP A 97 -8.39 -2.32 13.27
N ARG A 98 -8.97 -3.29 13.99
CA ARG A 98 -8.20 -4.13 14.91
C ARG A 98 -7.25 -5.08 14.16
N VAL A 99 -7.68 -5.65 13.04
CA VAL A 99 -6.83 -6.49 12.17
C VAL A 99 -5.67 -5.69 11.60
N GLU A 100 -5.92 -4.47 11.13
CA GLU A 100 -4.90 -3.53 10.69
C GLU A 100 -3.95 -3.17 11.84
N GLY A 101 -4.50 -2.87 13.02
CA GLY A 101 -3.71 -2.58 14.21
C GLY A 101 -2.76 -3.72 14.58
N LEU A 102 -3.27 -4.96 14.62
CA LEU A 102 -2.46 -6.17 14.85
C LEU A 102 -1.43 -6.40 13.75
N GLY A 103 -1.81 -6.20 12.49
CA GLY A 103 -0.92 -6.34 11.34
C GLY A 103 0.28 -5.40 11.44
N HIS A 104 0.05 -4.14 11.78
CA HIS A 104 1.11 -3.15 11.97
C HIS A 104 1.95 -3.38 13.23
N LEU A 105 1.37 -3.88 14.33
CA LEU A 105 2.18 -4.30 15.49
C LEU A 105 3.08 -5.50 15.15
N ALA A 106 2.58 -6.47 14.39
CA ALA A 106 3.37 -7.60 13.94
C ALA A 106 4.48 -7.16 12.96
N LEU A 107 4.15 -6.26 12.04
CA LEU A 107 5.13 -5.62 11.15
C LEU A 107 6.20 -4.87 11.96
N SER A 108 5.80 -4.16 13.01
CA SER A 108 6.73 -3.47 13.90
C SER A 108 7.75 -4.43 14.54
N ALA A 109 7.27 -5.53 15.11
CA ALA A 109 8.12 -6.54 15.72
C ALA A 109 9.05 -7.20 14.70
N ALA A 110 8.56 -7.48 13.48
CA ALA A 110 9.36 -8.06 12.40
C ALA A 110 10.52 -7.14 12.00
N TYR A 111 10.19 -5.90 11.61
CA TYR A 111 11.19 -4.94 11.13
C TYR A 111 12.11 -4.43 12.24
N GLY A 112 11.65 -4.41 13.50
CA GLY A 112 12.49 -4.13 14.64
C GLY A 112 13.55 -5.21 14.86
N ALA A 113 13.16 -6.49 14.76
CA ALA A 113 14.09 -7.61 14.83
C ALA A 113 15.06 -7.60 13.63
N ASP A 114 14.57 -7.39 12.40
CA ASP A 114 15.40 -7.34 11.20
C ASP A 114 16.41 -6.18 11.23
N ALA A 115 16.01 -5.00 11.71
CA ALA A 115 16.93 -3.88 11.92
C ALA A 115 18.08 -4.24 12.86
N VAL A 116 17.79 -4.96 13.95
CA VAL A 116 18.83 -5.46 14.86
C VAL A 116 19.69 -6.52 14.19
N GLY A 117 19.09 -7.46 13.44
CA GLY A 117 19.82 -8.50 12.72
C GLY A 117 20.79 -7.95 11.68
N LEU A 118 20.43 -6.85 11.01
CA LEU A 118 21.28 -6.14 10.05
C LEU A 118 22.46 -5.43 10.74
N MET A 119 22.25 -4.85 11.93
CA MET A 119 23.30 -4.16 12.68
C MET A 119 24.16 -5.09 13.55
N ARG A 120 23.59 -6.23 13.97
CA ARG A 120 24.20 -7.21 14.87
C ARG A 120 23.91 -8.62 14.34
N PRO A 121 24.69 -9.09 13.36
CA PRO A 121 24.49 -10.42 12.77
C PRO A 121 24.77 -11.54 13.79
N GLY A 122 24.18 -12.72 13.55
CA GLY A 122 24.38 -13.92 14.38
C GLY A 122 23.43 -14.06 15.58
N GLN A 123 22.46 -13.16 15.73
CA GLN A 123 21.47 -13.22 16.79
C GLN A 123 20.32 -14.19 16.43
N ALA A 124 20.34 -15.40 16.99
CA ALA A 124 19.34 -16.43 16.70
C ALA A 124 17.88 -16.01 16.99
N TRP A 125 17.67 -15.14 18.00
CA TRP A 125 16.35 -14.64 18.36
C TRP A 125 15.70 -13.78 17.26
N VAL A 126 16.49 -13.16 16.38
CA VAL A 126 15.97 -12.28 15.32
C VAL A 126 14.98 -13.06 14.45
N GLN A 127 15.40 -14.23 13.95
CA GLN A 127 14.57 -15.08 13.10
C GLN A 127 13.41 -15.75 13.87
N GLN A 128 13.56 -15.93 15.19
CA GLN A 128 12.48 -16.43 16.05
C GLN A 128 11.36 -15.41 16.24
N VAL A 129 11.67 -14.12 16.12
CA VAL A 129 10.68 -13.03 16.18
C VAL A 129 10.18 -12.66 14.79
N SER A 130 11.08 -12.36 13.85
CA SER A 130 10.69 -11.76 12.57
C SER A 130 9.86 -12.68 11.68
N ASN A 131 10.14 -13.99 11.66
CA ASN A 131 9.37 -14.93 10.85
C ASN A 131 7.90 -15.07 11.28
N PRO A 132 7.57 -15.41 12.55
CA PRO A 132 6.17 -15.53 12.95
C PRO A 132 5.42 -14.19 12.91
N THR A 133 6.07 -13.07 13.25
CA THR A 133 5.39 -11.76 13.18
C THR A 133 5.19 -11.30 11.74
N SER A 134 6.10 -11.60 10.82
CA SER A 134 5.89 -11.37 9.39
C SER A 134 4.74 -12.22 8.84
N ALA A 135 4.59 -13.46 9.30
CA ALA A 135 3.47 -14.31 8.91
C ALA A 135 2.12 -13.73 9.38
N VAL A 136 2.06 -13.20 10.61
CA VAL A 136 0.87 -12.51 11.12
C VAL A 136 0.58 -11.24 10.31
N ALA A 137 1.59 -10.42 10.04
CA ALA A 137 1.43 -9.21 9.23
C ALA A 137 0.91 -9.55 7.82
N ALA A 138 1.47 -10.58 7.17
CA ALA A 138 1.02 -11.07 5.88
C ALA A 138 -0.44 -11.55 5.91
N GLY A 139 -0.84 -12.27 6.97
CA GLY A 139 -2.22 -12.71 7.16
C GLY A 139 -3.20 -11.53 7.30
N CYS A 140 -2.85 -10.53 8.10
CA CYS A 140 -3.65 -9.31 8.22
C CYS A 140 -3.78 -8.57 6.88
N GLU A 141 -2.68 -8.45 6.13
CA GLU A 141 -2.66 -7.82 4.81
C GLU A 141 -3.59 -8.52 3.81
N ILE A 142 -3.59 -9.86 3.79
CA ILE A 142 -4.50 -10.67 2.96
C ILE A 142 -5.96 -10.43 3.38
N LEU A 143 -6.25 -10.39 4.68
CA LEU A 143 -7.61 -10.16 5.18
C LEU A 143 -8.14 -8.77 4.81
N LEU A 144 -7.31 -7.73 4.95
CA LEU A 144 -7.66 -6.35 4.59
C LEU A 144 -7.84 -6.23 3.07
N GLY A 145 -6.90 -6.75 2.28
CA GLY A 145 -7.02 -6.78 0.82
C GLY A 145 -8.25 -7.55 0.34
N GLY A 146 -8.58 -8.66 1.00
CA GLY A 146 -9.80 -9.42 0.76
C GLY A 146 -11.07 -8.62 1.06
N ALA A 147 -11.11 -7.90 2.17
CA ALA A 147 -12.23 -7.05 2.53
C ALA A 147 -12.46 -5.93 1.50
N ASP A 148 -11.39 -5.25 1.09
CA ASP A 148 -11.46 -4.21 0.06
C ASP A 148 -11.85 -4.78 -1.30
N LEU A 149 -11.34 -5.93 -1.69
CA LEU A 149 -11.72 -6.58 -2.94
C LEU A 149 -13.23 -6.92 -2.95
N VAL A 150 -13.73 -7.55 -1.88
CA VAL A 150 -15.14 -7.92 -1.77
C VAL A 150 -16.03 -6.68 -1.78
N ARG A 151 -15.65 -5.62 -1.03
CA ARG A 151 -16.41 -4.38 -1.00
C ARG A 151 -16.35 -3.66 -2.36
N GLY A 152 -15.20 -3.62 -3.01
CA GLY A 152 -15.03 -3.02 -4.34
C GLY A 152 -15.88 -3.71 -5.41
N LEU A 153 -15.96 -5.03 -5.38
CA LEU A 153 -16.83 -5.80 -6.27
C LEU A 153 -18.32 -5.54 -6.00
N ARG A 154 -18.71 -5.34 -4.74
CA ARG A 154 -20.10 -5.00 -4.37
C ARG A 154 -20.51 -3.58 -4.77
N GLU A 155 -19.57 -2.65 -4.68
CA GLU A 155 -19.77 -1.23 -4.97
C GLU A 155 -19.50 -0.86 -6.44
N ASP A 156 -19.09 -1.83 -7.28
CA ASP A 156 -18.55 -1.61 -8.64
C ASP A 156 -17.44 -0.54 -8.68
N ASN A 157 -16.65 -0.48 -7.61
CA ASN A 157 -15.57 0.48 -7.43
C ASN A 157 -14.24 -0.16 -7.83
N GLN A 158 -13.84 0.08 -9.08
CA GLN A 158 -12.61 -0.46 -9.66
C GLN A 158 -11.35 -0.08 -8.88
N ALA A 159 -11.26 1.13 -8.32
CA ALA A 159 -10.10 1.55 -7.54
C ALA A 159 -9.95 0.70 -6.28
N ARG A 160 -11.06 0.44 -5.58
CA ARG A 160 -11.08 -0.42 -4.40
C ARG A 160 -10.78 -1.89 -4.75
N VAL A 161 -11.28 -2.39 -5.88
CA VAL A 161 -10.95 -3.73 -6.42
C VAL A 161 -9.43 -3.88 -6.61
N TRP A 162 -8.79 -2.93 -7.29
CA TRP A 162 -7.35 -2.98 -7.53
C TRP A 162 -6.52 -2.87 -6.24
N THR A 163 -6.91 -1.99 -5.32
CA THR A 163 -6.27 -1.86 -4.00
C THR A 163 -6.36 -3.15 -3.18
N GLY A 164 -7.53 -3.80 -3.20
CA GLY A 164 -7.77 -5.07 -2.53
C GLY A 164 -6.96 -6.22 -3.14
N ALA A 165 -7.00 -6.36 -4.47
CA ALA A 165 -6.23 -7.36 -5.20
C ALA A 165 -4.72 -7.21 -4.98
N ALA A 166 -4.20 -5.98 -5.01
CA ALA A 166 -2.81 -5.67 -4.70
C ALA A 166 -2.43 -6.08 -3.26
N GLY A 167 -3.34 -5.94 -2.30
CA GLY A 167 -3.13 -6.39 -0.91
C GLY A 167 -3.04 -7.88 -0.74
N ILE A 168 -3.93 -8.62 -1.40
CA ILE A 168 -3.86 -10.08 -1.39
C ILE A 168 -2.53 -10.53 -1.98
N LEU A 169 -2.09 -9.93 -3.09
CA LEU A 169 -0.83 -10.27 -3.74
C LEU A 169 0.38 -9.93 -2.88
N SER A 170 0.44 -8.74 -2.27
CA SER A 170 1.55 -8.36 -1.39
C SER A 170 1.63 -9.26 -0.16
N GLY A 171 0.51 -9.54 0.51
CA GLY A 171 0.43 -10.43 1.65
C GLY A 171 0.76 -11.89 1.30
N ALA A 172 0.26 -12.40 0.18
CA ALA A 172 0.58 -13.75 -0.29
C ALA A 172 2.07 -13.89 -0.65
N ALA A 173 2.65 -12.86 -1.27
CA ALA A 173 4.06 -12.84 -1.60
C ALA A 173 4.94 -12.80 -0.33
N LEU A 174 4.57 -11.97 0.66
CA LEU A 174 5.19 -11.98 1.99
C LEU A 174 5.15 -13.37 2.62
N ALA A 175 3.98 -14.02 2.67
CA ALA A 175 3.85 -15.37 3.21
C ALA A 175 4.69 -16.40 2.43
N THR A 176 4.72 -16.30 1.10
CA THR A 176 5.51 -17.18 0.23
C THR A 176 7.01 -17.06 0.54
N SER A 177 7.49 -15.85 0.84
CA SER A 177 8.89 -15.58 1.15
C SER A 177 9.38 -16.32 2.41
N LEU A 178 8.47 -16.68 3.32
CA LEU A 178 8.75 -17.40 4.57
C LEU A 178 8.78 -18.92 4.38
N VAL A 179 7.98 -19.45 3.45
CA VAL A 179 7.83 -20.91 3.25
C VAL A 179 8.65 -21.45 2.08
N ALA A 180 9.10 -20.58 1.17
CA ALA A 180 9.90 -20.94 0.01
C ALA A 180 11.16 -20.06 -0.09
N PRO A 181 12.24 -20.36 0.67
CA PRO A 181 13.45 -19.54 0.71
C PRO A 181 14.12 -19.34 -0.66
N GLY A 182 14.01 -20.32 -1.56
CA GLY A 182 14.53 -20.21 -2.93
C GLY A 182 13.77 -19.23 -3.82
N ALA A 183 12.58 -18.79 -3.41
CA ALA A 183 11.74 -17.83 -4.13
C ALA A 183 11.65 -16.47 -3.43
N THR A 184 12.34 -16.26 -2.31
CA THR A 184 12.25 -15.04 -1.49
C THR A 184 12.49 -13.76 -2.30
N GLY A 185 13.50 -13.72 -3.17
CA GLY A 185 13.77 -12.55 -4.01
C GLY A 185 12.63 -12.24 -5.00
N PHE A 186 12.06 -13.27 -5.63
CA PHE A 186 10.91 -13.12 -6.51
C PHE A 186 9.66 -12.68 -5.74
N ALA A 187 9.41 -13.29 -4.58
CA ALA A 187 8.28 -12.96 -3.72
C ALA A 187 8.38 -11.51 -3.22
N GLN A 188 9.54 -11.05 -2.79
CA GLN A 188 9.78 -9.65 -2.43
C GLN A 188 9.52 -8.71 -3.62
N ALA A 189 9.96 -9.06 -4.83
CA ALA A 189 9.69 -8.26 -6.02
C ALA A 189 8.18 -8.15 -6.31
N VAL A 190 7.42 -9.25 -6.20
CA VAL A 190 5.95 -9.23 -6.35
C VAL A 190 5.30 -8.37 -5.28
N ALA A 191 5.78 -8.44 -4.03
CA ALA A 191 5.27 -7.61 -2.95
C ALA A 191 5.50 -6.12 -3.22
N ILE A 192 6.72 -5.74 -3.63
CA ILE A 192 7.07 -4.35 -4.00
C ILE A 192 6.18 -3.87 -5.14
N MET A 193 6.04 -4.65 -6.22
CA MET A 193 5.23 -4.26 -7.38
C MET A 193 3.76 -4.09 -7.00
N SER A 194 3.23 -4.94 -6.12
CA SER A 194 1.85 -4.86 -5.66
C SER A 194 1.62 -3.65 -4.76
N MET A 195 2.53 -3.37 -3.83
CA MET A 195 2.49 -2.16 -3.00
C MET A 195 2.59 -0.90 -3.86
N ALA A 196 3.52 -0.86 -4.83
CA ALA A 196 3.65 0.24 -5.77
C ALA A 196 2.38 0.45 -6.62
N ALA A 197 1.77 -0.64 -7.10
CA ALA A 197 0.51 -0.58 -7.83
C ALA A 197 -0.61 0.01 -6.97
N ARG A 198 -0.76 -0.44 -5.71
CA ARG A 198 -1.69 0.16 -4.75
C ARG A 198 -1.43 1.65 -4.55
N GLN A 199 -0.17 2.04 -4.31
CA GLN A 199 0.20 3.44 -4.13
C GLN A 199 -0.13 4.29 -5.36
N SER A 200 0.00 3.73 -6.57
CA SER A 200 -0.37 4.41 -7.81
C SER A 200 -1.88 4.65 -7.95
N VAL A 201 -2.71 3.69 -7.51
CA VAL A 201 -4.18 3.82 -7.48
C VAL A 201 -4.60 4.87 -6.46
N LEU A 202 -3.97 4.88 -5.30
CA LEU A 202 -4.26 5.85 -4.25
C LEU A 202 -3.75 7.25 -4.62
N GLY A 203 -2.62 7.39 -5.30
CA GLY A 203 -2.03 8.66 -5.74
C GLY A 203 -1.50 9.54 -4.60
N ALA A 204 -0.65 10.51 -4.91
CA ALA A 204 -0.25 11.55 -3.96
C ALA A 204 -1.34 12.63 -3.92
N ARG A 205 -1.74 13.11 -2.74
CA ARG A 205 -2.41 14.42 -2.63
C ARG A 205 -1.34 15.44 -2.32
#